data_AF-A0A2N2MAN9-F1
#
_entry.id   AF-A0A2N2MAN9-F1
#
_cell.length_a   1.000
_cell.length_b   1.000
_cell.length_c   1.000
_cell.angle_alpha   90.00
_cell.angle_beta   90.00
_cell.angle_gamma   90.00
#
_symmetry.space_group_name_H-M   'P 1'
#
loop_
_entity.id
_entity.type
_entity.pdbx_description
1 polymer ?
#
loop_
_entity_poly.entity_id
_entity_poly.type
_entity_poly.pdbx_seq_one_letter_code
_entity_poly.pdbx_strand_id
1 'polypeptide(L)'
;MSETKPNSSMWKASVVILSLLLIFFTIPHTLEDFSLGEPAKNGVPVLVLATVVAGLFALQGLALFWAGQKDRRSYFIHAGLGIFWPLAAGSAQLPAILASSDYRSGFISVLYVGGMIVIGILLLLASIQSLRADKPGSK
;
A
#
# COMPACT_ATOMS: atom_id res chain seq x y z
N MET A 1 -30.71 13.02 -15.24
CA MET A 1 -29.78 11.98 -14.73
C MET A 1 -29.39 12.37 -13.32
N SER A 2 -29.85 11.64 -12.28
CA SER A 2 -29.44 11.94 -10.91
C SER A 2 -28.03 11.40 -10.70
N GLU A 3 -27.06 12.28 -10.44
CA GLU A 3 -25.75 11.86 -9.98
C GLU A 3 -25.90 11.12 -8.64
N THR A 4 -25.68 9.81 -8.65
CA THR A 4 -25.58 9.02 -7.44
C THR A 4 -24.26 9.41 -6.76
N LYS A 5 -24.31 10.38 -5.83
CA LYS A 5 -23.16 10.68 -4.96
C LYS A 5 -22.74 9.38 -4.27
N PRO A 6 -21.54 8.85 -4.52
CA PRO A 6 -21.11 7.63 -3.85
C PRO A 6 -21.07 7.89 -2.36
N ASN A 7 -21.69 6.99 -1.60
CA ASN A 7 -21.90 7.14 -0.17
C ASN A 7 -20.54 7.23 0.54
N SER A 8 -20.30 8.29 1.32
CA SER A 8 -19.00 8.53 1.98
C SER A 8 -18.55 7.37 2.87
N SER A 9 -19.51 6.65 3.44
CA SER A 9 -19.29 5.43 4.22
C SER A 9 -18.63 4.31 3.42
N MET A 10 -18.92 4.19 2.12
CA MET A 10 -18.38 3.14 1.26
C MET A 10 -16.89 3.35 1.03
N TRP A 11 -16.46 4.59 0.73
CA TRP A 11 -15.04 4.91 0.53
C TRP A 11 -14.21 4.67 1.78
N LYS A 12 -14.75 5.03 2.96
CA LYS A 12 -14.08 4.78 4.24
C LYS A 12 -13.89 3.29 4.52
N ALA A 13 -14.92 2.48 4.25
CA ALA A 13 -14.81 1.02 4.33
C ALA A 13 -13.78 0.47 3.33
N SER A 14 -13.78 0.98 2.10
CA SER A 14 -12.78 0.60 1.09
C SER A 14 -11.35 0.90 1.55
N VAL A 15 -11.08 2.03 2.20
CA VAL A 15 -9.74 2.34 2.74
C VAL A 15 -9.28 1.25 3.71
N VAL A 16 -10.15 0.83 4.63
CA VAL A 16 -9.82 -0.22 5.61
C VAL A 16 -9.55 -1.56 4.91
N ILE A 17 -10.44 -1.97 4.01
CA ILE A 17 -10.32 -3.24 3.27
C ILE A 17 -9.03 -3.25 2.43
N LEU A 18 -8.78 -2.19 1.68
CA LEU A 18 -7.60 -2.06 0.82
C LEU A 18 -6.32 -1.98 1.64
N SER A 19 -6.34 -1.34 2.81
CA SER A 19 -5.19 -1.33 3.73
C SER A 19 -4.85 -2.73 4.23
N LEU A 20 -5.86 -3.50 4.69
CA LEU A 20 -5.65 -4.90 5.10
C LEU A 20 -5.15 -5.77 3.94
N LEU A 21 -5.70 -5.57 2.75
CA LEU A 21 -5.26 -6.29 1.55
C LEU A 21 -3.84 -5.90 1.12
N LEU A 22 -3.44 -4.65 1.33
CA LEU A 22 -2.06 -4.21 1.05
C LEU A 22 -1.07 -4.92 1.98
N ILE A 23 -1.43 -5.14 3.26
CA ILE A 23 -0.62 -5.93 4.20
C ILE A 23 -0.41 -7.36 3.68
N PHE A 24 -1.47 -7.97 3.13
CA PHE A 24 -1.42 -9.33 2.58
C PHE A 24 -0.40 -9.47 1.44
N PHE A 25 -0.16 -8.42 0.64
CA PHE A 25 0.86 -8.47 -0.42
C PHE A 25 2.25 -8.01 0.05
N THR A 26 2.32 -6.99 0.89
CA THR A 26 3.58 -6.38 1.35
C THR A 26 4.35 -7.26 2.33
N ILE A 27 3.68 -7.97 3.25
CA ILE A 27 4.37 -8.88 4.19
C ILE A 27 5.09 -10.02 3.47
N PRO A 28 4.43 -10.86 2.66
CA PRO A 28 5.13 -11.97 2.02
C PRO A 28 6.20 -11.48 1.03
N HIS A 29 5.97 -10.36 0.33
CA HIS A 29 7.02 -9.78 -0.53
C HIS A 29 8.25 -9.33 0.26
N THR A 30 8.06 -8.62 1.37
CA THR A 30 9.19 -8.16 2.20
C THR A 30 9.94 -9.33 2.83
N LEU A 31 9.24 -10.39 3.24
CA LEU A 31 9.87 -11.63 3.70
C LEU A 31 10.66 -12.32 2.58
N GLU A 32 10.14 -12.34 1.36
CA GLU A 32 10.87 -12.83 0.18
C GLU A 32 12.15 -12.01 -0.04
N ASP A 33 12.08 -10.68 -0.04
CA ASP A 33 13.24 -9.78 -0.17
C ASP A 33 14.31 -10.07 0.90
N PHE A 34 13.91 -10.25 2.16
CA PHE A 34 14.84 -10.59 3.24
C PHE A 34 15.47 -11.97 3.06
N SER A 35 14.68 -12.98 2.69
CA SER A 35 15.19 -14.34 2.52
C SER A 35 16.16 -14.48 1.34
N LEU A 36 15.96 -13.71 0.27
CA LEU A 36 16.81 -13.70 -0.91
C LEU A 36 18.00 -12.72 -0.80
N GLY A 37 18.05 -11.92 0.27
CA GLY A 37 19.10 -10.92 0.48
C GLY A 37 19.12 -9.80 -0.57
N GLU A 38 17.99 -9.57 -1.24
CA GLU A 38 17.82 -8.60 -2.33
C GLU A 38 18.21 -7.16 -1.95
N PRO A 39 17.95 -6.67 -0.73
CA PRO A 39 18.37 -5.34 -0.33
C PRO A 39 19.90 -5.19 -0.30
N ALA A 40 20.60 -6.20 0.21
CA ALA A 40 22.06 -6.20 0.29
C ALA A 40 22.71 -6.24 -1.10
N LYS A 41 22.11 -6.96 -2.06
CA LYS A 41 22.56 -6.96 -3.47
C LYS A 41 22.48 -5.57 -4.10
N ASN A 42 21.57 -4.74 -3.64
CA ASN A 42 21.38 -3.35 -4.08
C ASN A 42 22.10 -2.33 -3.18
N GLY A 43 23.02 -2.76 -2.32
CA GLY A 43 23.80 -1.88 -1.46
C GLY A 43 23.03 -1.29 -0.27
N VAL A 44 21.83 -1.78 0.02
CA VAL A 44 21.02 -1.33 1.16
C VAL A 44 21.27 -2.23 2.36
N PRO A 45 21.72 -1.70 3.52
CA PRO A 45 21.90 -2.51 4.72
C PRO A 45 20.56 -3.10 5.20
N VAL A 46 20.56 -4.38 5.56
CA VAL A 46 19.36 -5.10 6.01
C VAL A 46 18.66 -4.38 7.17
N LEU A 47 19.42 -3.85 8.13
CA LEU A 47 18.87 -3.11 9.27
C LEU A 47 18.12 -1.84 8.85
N VAL A 48 18.61 -1.13 7.83
CA VAL A 48 17.96 0.07 7.31
C VAL A 48 16.62 -0.30 6.71
N LEU A 49 16.57 -1.32 5.85
CA LEU A 49 15.30 -1.77 5.27
C LEU A 49 14.33 -2.29 6.34
N ALA A 50 14.80 -3.11 7.27
CA ALA A 50 13.97 -3.63 8.36
C ALA A 50 13.34 -2.50 9.18
N THR A 51 14.11 -1.46 9.48
CA THR A 51 13.62 -0.28 10.21
C THR A 51 12.56 0.48 9.41
N VAL A 52 12.80 0.71 8.12
CA VAL A 52 11.84 1.40 7.23
C VAL A 52 10.55 0.60 7.09
N VAL A 53 10.64 -0.69 6.78
CA VAL A 53 9.48 -1.58 6.62
C VAL A 53 8.68 -1.69 7.91
N ALA A 54 9.33 -1.87 9.06
CA ALA A 54 8.66 -1.89 10.36
C ALA A 54 7.96 -0.55 10.66
N GLY A 55 8.61 0.57 10.35
CA GLY A 55 8.02 1.91 10.51
C GLY A 55 6.78 2.11 9.63
N LEU A 56 6.80 1.63 8.39
CA LEU A 56 5.65 1.69 7.48
C LEU A 56 4.49 0.83 7.97
N PHE A 57 4.75 -0.39 8.45
CA PHE A 57 3.72 -1.23 9.05
C PHE A 57 3.13 -0.64 10.33
N ALA A 58 3.97 -0.07 11.20
CA ALA A 58 3.49 0.64 12.39
C ALA A 58 2.61 1.84 12.01
N LEU A 59 3.03 2.61 11.01
CA LEU A 59 2.28 3.76 10.49
C LEU A 59 0.93 3.33 9.89
N GLN A 60 0.91 2.20 9.17
CA GLN A 60 -0.31 1.62 8.61
C GLN A 60 -1.27 1.12 9.71
N GLY A 61 -0.74 0.46 10.74
CA GLY A 61 -1.50 0.06 11.92
C GLY A 61 -2.11 1.26 12.66
N LEU A 62 -1.33 2.34 12.85
CA LEU A 62 -1.82 3.59 13.44
C LEU A 62 -2.92 4.23 12.59
N ALA A 63 -2.76 4.23 11.27
CA ALA A 63 -3.77 4.76 10.36
C ALA A 63 -5.06 3.93 10.42
N LEU A 64 -4.98 2.61 10.50
CA LEU A 64 -6.14 1.73 10.70
C LEU A 64 -6.84 2.00 12.03
N PHE A 65 -6.07 2.17 13.11
CA PHE A 65 -6.61 2.56 14.41
C PHE A 65 -7.39 3.89 14.32
N TRP A 66 -6.80 4.91 13.69
CA TRP A 66 -7.46 6.19 13.45
C TRP A 66 -8.67 6.09 12.52
N ALA A 67 -8.69 5.16 11.56
CA ALA A 67 -9.88 4.91 10.73
C ALA A 67 -11.05 4.44 11.60
N GLY A 68 -10.80 3.55 12.57
CA GLY A 68 -11.79 3.09 13.54
C GLY A 68 -12.33 4.21 14.44
N GLN A 69 -11.49 5.20 14.76
CA GLN A 69 -11.88 6.41 15.49
C GLN A 69 -12.53 7.48 14.60
N LYS A 70 -12.75 7.19 13.31
CA LYS A 70 -13.28 8.15 12.30
C LYS A 70 -12.42 9.42 12.16
N ASP A 71 -11.12 9.31 12.46
CA ASP A 71 -10.18 10.43 12.38
C ASP A 71 -9.67 10.62 10.94
N ARG A 72 -9.82 11.85 10.43
CA ARG A 72 -9.43 12.25 9.08
C ARG A 72 -7.94 12.04 8.79
N ARG A 73 -7.06 12.09 9.81
CA ARG A 73 -5.61 11.84 9.67
C ARG A 73 -5.31 10.46 9.11
N SER A 74 -6.17 9.48 9.37
CA SER A 74 -6.07 8.14 8.81
C SER A 74 -5.94 8.15 7.28
N TYR A 75 -6.77 8.94 6.59
CA TYR A 75 -6.83 8.92 5.13
C TYR A 75 -5.61 9.60 4.50
N PHE A 76 -5.00 10.59 5.16
CA PHE A 76 -3.74 11.18 4.69
C PHE A 76 -2.60 10.17 4.73
N ILE A 77 -2.51 9.39 5.81
CA ILE A 77 -1.49 8.34 5.94
C ILE A 77 -1.73 7.24 4.90
N HIS A 78 -2.95 6.74 4.78
CA HIS A 78 -3.27 5.72 3.78
C HIS A 78 -3.02 6.20 2.34
N ALA A 79 -3.25 7.48 2.03
CA ALA A 79 -2.87 8.06 0.74
C ALA A 79 -1.35 8.02 0.54
N GLY A 80 -0.57 8.40 1.55
CA GLY A 80 0.89 8.32 1.51
C GLY A 80 1.39 6.88 1.29
N LEU A 81 0.85 5.92 2.03
CA LEU A 81 1.17 4.49 1.86
C LEU A 81 0.75 3.96 0.49
N GLY A 82 -0.40 4.39 -0.03
CA GLY A 82 -0.90 4.07 -1.36
C GLY A 82 -0.07 4.66 -2.51
N ILE A 83 0.81 5.63 -2.22
CA ILE A 83 1.83 6.12 -3.16
C ILE A 83 3.14 5.35 -2.95
N PHE A 84 3.59 5.26 -1.70
CA PHE A 84 4.89 4.71 -1.36
C PHE A 84 5.06 3.27 -1.86
N TRP A 85 4.13 2.38 -1.53
CA TRP A 85 4.26 0.95 -1.86
C TRP A 85 4.30 0.70 -3.38
N PRO A 86 3.39 1.26 -4.20
CA PRO A 86 3.47 1.12 -5.66
C PRO A 86 4.75 1.69 -6.26
N LEU A 87 5.23 2.84 -5.79
CA LEU A 87 6.46 3.43 -6.31
C LEU A 87 7.69 2.61 -5.92
N ALA A 88 7.78 2.17 -4.67
CA ALA A 88 8.88 1.32 -4.19
C ALA A 88 8.91 -0.02 -4.95
N ALA A 89 7.78 -0.72 -5.00
CA ALA A 89 7.69 -1.99 -5.72
C ALA A 89 7.91 -1.81 -7.23
N GLY A 90 7.32 -0.77 -7.82
CA GLY A 90 7.43 -0.47 -9.24
C GLY A 90 8.87 -0.17 -9.67
N SER A 91 9.55 0.72 -8.96
CA SER A 91 10.92 1.12 -9.29
C SER A 91 11.95 0.02 -9.03
N ALA A 92 11.79 -0.75 -7.94
CA ALA A 92 12.75 -1.79 -7.58
C ALA A 92 12.56 -3.08 -8.38
N GLN A 93 11.31 -3.48 -8.65
CA GLN A 93 11.02 -4.85 -9.10
C GLN A 93 10.61 -4.95 -10.56
N LEU A 94 9.91 -3.95 -11.13
CA LEU A 94 9.43 -4.04 -12.52
C LEU A 94 10.57 -4.24 -13.54
N PRO A 95 11.75 -3.59 -13.43
CA PRO A 95 12.84 -3.85 -14.36
C PRO A 95 13.25 -5.32 -14.40
N ALA A 96 13.36 -5.97 -13.23
CA ALA A 96 13.73 -7.39 -13.14
C ALA A 96 12.62 -8.33 -13.66
N ILE A 97 11.37 -8.00 -13.36
CA ILE A 97 10.19 -8.74 -13.85
C ILE A 97 10.07 -8.66 -15.38
N LEU A 98 10.35 -7.50 -15.96
CA LEU A 98 10.23 -7.30 -17.42
C LEU A 98 11.44 -7.84 -18.18
N ALA A 99 12.61 -7.92 -17.55
CA ALA A 99 13.84 -8.39 -18.19
C ALA A 99 14.00 -9.92 -18.20
N SER A 100 13.27 -10.65 -17.35
CA SER A 100 13.46 -12.10 -17.21
C SER A 100 12.13 -12.84 -17.04
N SER A 101 12.03 -14.04 -17.63
CA SER A 101 10.91 -14.95 -17.39
C SER A 101 10.97 -15.62 -16.00
N ASP A 102 12.15 -15.62 -15.38
CA ASP A 102 12.47 -16.41 -14.19
C ASP A 102 12.61 -15.51 -12.94
N TYR A 103 11.67 -14.61 -12.76
CA TYR A 103 11.66 -13.71 -11.60
C TYR A 103 11.39 -14.49 -10.30
N ARG A 104 12.44 -14.79 -9.53
CA ARG A 104 12.40 -15.35 -8.17
C ARG A 104 11.56 -16.62 -8.04
N SER A 105 10.53 -16.64 -7.18
CA SER A 105 9.60 -17.77 -7.03
C SER A 105 8.55 -17.83 -8.16
N GLY A 106 8.80 -17.12 -9.26
CA GLY A 106 7.98 -17.09 -10.46
C GLY A 106 6.72 -16.25 -10.26
N PHE A 107 5.59 -16.82 -10.68
CA PHE A 107 4.30 -16.11 -10.70
C PHE A 107 3.88 -15.57 -9.33
N ILE A 108 4.22 -16.25 -8.23
CA ILE A 108 3.85 -15.81 -6.88
C ILE A 108 4.53 -14.49 -6.52
N SER A 109 5.84 -14.35 -6.78
CA SER A 109 6.56 -13.09 -6.57
C SER A 109 5.99 -11.96 -7.42
N VAL A 110 5.65 -12.26 -8.69
CA VAL A 110 5.01 -11.28 -9.59
C VAL A 110 3.64 -10.86 -9.05
N LEU A 111 2.85 -11.81 -8.52
CA LEU A 111 1.55 -11.53 -7.93
C LEU A 111 1.68 -10.64 -6.69
N TYR A 112 2.70 -10.82 -5.86
CA TYR A 112 2.94 -9.93 -4.73
C TYR A 112 3.25 -8.51 -5.19
N VAL A 113 4.17 -8.34 -6.15
CA VAL A 113 4.53 -7.03 -6.71
C VAL A 113 3.32 -6.35 -7.37
N GLY A 114 2.64 -7.06 -8.27
CA GLY A 114 1.46 -6.56 -8.96
C GLY A 114 0.32 -6.22 -8.00
N GLY A 115 0.09 -7.07 -7.00
CA GLY A 115 -0.89 -6.85 -5.94
C GLY A 115 -0.60 -5.58 -5.14
N MET A 116 0.65 -5.37 -4.69
CA MET A 116 1.02 -4.14 -3.99
C MET A 116 0.79 -2.89 -4.84
N ILE A 117 1.14 -2.93 -6.13
CA ILE A 117 0.97 -1.80 -7.03
C ILE A 117 -0.52 -1.48 -7.21
N VAL A 118 -1.32 -2.47 -7.59
CA VAL A 118 -2.75 -2.28 -7.86
C VAL A 118 -3.48 -1.86 -6.58
N ILE A 119 -3.29 -2.56 -5.47
CA ILE A 119 -3.98 -2.26 -4.22
C ILE A 119 -3.50 -0.93 -3.62
N GLY A 120 -2.22 -0.59 -3.74
CA GLY A 120 -1.72 0.72 -3.29
C GLY A 120 -2.35 1.87 -4.08
N ILE A 121 -2.46 1.75 -5.41
CA ILE A 121 -3.13 2.77 -6.24
C ILE A 121 -4.61 2.89 -5.85
N LEU A 122 -5.32 1.78 -5.67
CA LEU A 122 -6.72 1.81 -5.23
C LEU A 122 -6.87 2.42 -3.84
N LEU A 123 -5.94 2.14 -2.92
CA LEU A 123 -5.91 2.71 -1.58
C LEU A 123 -5.72 4.22 -1.63
N LEU A 124 -4.82 4.72 -2.48
CA LEU A 124 -4.63 6.15 -2.73
C LEU A 124 -5.94 6.80 -3.19
N LEU A 125 -6.57 6.22 -4.22
CA LEU A 125 -7.82 6.76 -4.78
C LEU A 125 -8.94 6.77 -3.73
N ALA A 126 -9.15 5.67 -3.01
CA ALA A 126 -10.17 5.59 -1.95
C ALA A 126 -9.90 6.59 -0.82
N SER A 127 -8.62 6.82 -0.47
CA SER A 127 -8.23 7.78 0.56
C SER A 127 -8.49 9.22 0.13
N ILE A 128 -8.16 9.58 -1.12
CA ILE A 128 -8.47 10.90 -1.69
C ILE A 128 -9.99 11.15 -1.71
N GLN A 129 -10.77 10.16 -2.12
CA GLN A 129 -12.22 10.28 -2.17
C GLN A 129 -12.83 10.41 -0.76
N SER A 130 -12.30 9.68 0.22
CA SER A 130 -12.68 9.82 1.63
C SER A 130 -12.38 11.23 2.17
N LEU A 131 -11.21 11.78 1.86
CA LEU A 131 -10.83 13.15 2.25
C LEU A 131 -11.71 14.21 1.59
N ARG A 132 -12.15 14.00 0.35
CA ARG A 132 -13.05 14.91 -0.36
C ARG A 132 -14.46 14.88 0.23
N ALA A 133 -14.94 13.70 0.60
CA ALA A 133 -16.25 13.52 1.23
C ALA A 133 -16.33 14.14 2.64
N ASP A 134 -15.22 14.18 3.38
CA ASP A 134 -15.14 14.73 4.74
C ASP A 134 -14.89 16.25 4.80
N LYS A 135 -15.10 17.01 3.71
CA LYS A 135 -14.90 18.48 3.74
C LYS A 135 -15.94 19.15 4.66
N PRO A 136 -15.52 20.09 5.54
CA PRO A 136 -16.45 20.87 6.36
C PRO A 136 -17.36 21.70 5.44
N GLY A 137 -18.67 21.45 5.51
CA GLY A 137 -19.69 22.08 4.65
C GLY A 137 -20.57 21.10 3.89
N SER A 138 -20.25 19.81 3.89
CA SER A 138 -21.12 18.73 3.38
C SER A 138 -22.16 18.32 4.43
N LYS A 139 -23.19 19.13 4.65
CA LYS A 139 -24.46 18.69 5.24
C LYS A 139 -25.58 18.99 4.25
#